data_AF-A0A6A5YDC5-F1
#
_entry.id   AF-A0A6A5YDC5-F1
#
_cell.length_a   1.000
_cell.length_b   1.000
_cell.length_c   1.000
_cell.angle_alpha   90.00
_cell.angle_beta   90.00
_cell.angle_gamma   90.00
#
_symmetry.space_group_name_H-M   'P 1'
#
loop_
_entity.id
_entity.type
_entity.pdbx_description
1 polymer ?
#
loop_
_entity_poly.entity_id
_entity_poly.type
_entity_poly.pdbx_seq_one_letter_code
_entity_poly.pdbx_strand_id
1 'polypeptide(L)'
;LAPLTTARIIGITVPAQVGAGDTFDAIIRTENYIQTVEDVSIVFGIAPSEYAYPGELGTELLTQKTLGPELSNTVSNITAKITLPASTPQGSSILAAALYSLYGARYGPTITNYNVTVVVANTT
;
A
#
# COMPACT_ATOMS: atom_id res chain seq x y z
N LEU A 1 -17.88 3.15 -26.60
CA LEU A 1 -16.47 3.37 -26.24
C LEU A 1 -16.44 3.84 -24.80
N ALA A 2 -16.02 2.99 -23.85
CA ALA A 2 -15.75 3.46 -22.51
C ALA A 2 -14.52 4.39 -22.59
N PRO A 3 -14.53 5.57 -21.93
CA PRO A 3 -13.33 6.40 -21.89
C PRO A 3 -12.20 5.56 -21.27
N LEU A 4 -11.02 5.55 -21.90
CA LEU A 4 -9.80 5.10 -21.25
C LEU A 4 -9.53 6.07 -20.10
N THR A 5 -10.04 5.75 -18.91
CA THR A 5 -9.61 6.45 -17.70
C THR A 5 -8.15 6.12 -17.53
N THR A 6 -7.33 7.15 -17.39
CA THR A 6 -5.89 7.02 -17.15
C THR A 6 -5.64 7.59 -15.77
N ALA A 7 -5.06 6.77 -14.90
CA ALA A 7 -4.86 7.08 -13.50
C ALA A 7 -3.62 6.36 -12.99
N ARG A 8 -3.06 6.84 -11.88
CA ARG A 8 -1.93 6.20 -11.21
C ARG A 8 -2.15 6.14 -9.71
N ILE A 9 -1.49 5.20 -9.06
CA ILE A 9 -1.39 5.17 -7.60
C ILE A 9 -0.40 6.22 -7.13
N ILE A 10 -0.78 6.96 -6.09
CA ILE A 10 0.01 8.06 -5.51
C ILE A 10 0.33 7.91 -4.04
N GLY A 11 -0.24 6.92 -3.38
CA GLY A 11 0.01 6.70 -1.97
C GLY A 11 -0.94 5.72 -1.32
N ILE A 12 -0.81 5.61 0.00
CA ILE A 12 -1.62 4.75 0.85
C ILE A 12 -2.18 5.57 2.02
N THR A 13 -3.30 5.13 2.57
CA THR A 13 -3.90 5.70 3.78
C THR A 13 -4.46 4.57 4.62
N VAL A 14 -4.23 4.63 5.91
CA VAL A 14 -4.64 3.62 6.90
C VAL A 14 -5.18 4.33 8.13
N PRO A 15 -5.93 3.64 9.01
CA PRO A 15 -6.30 4.21 10.30
C PRO A 15 -5.06 4.61 11.10
N ALA A 16 -5.12 5.76 11.79
CA ALA A 16 -4.00 6.25 12.60
C ALA A 16 -3.69 5.34 13.80
N GLN A 17 -4.68 4.55 14.23
CA GLN A 17 -4.58 3.61 15.34
C GLN A 17 -5.20 2.27 14.94
N VAL A 18 -4.51 1.17 15.27
CA VAL A 18 -4.89 -0.20 14.91
C VAL A 18 -4.58 -1.14 16.06
N GLY A 19 -5.39 -2.19 16.24
CA GLY A 19 -5.13 -3.23 17.23
C GLY A 19 -4.14 -4.29 16.73
N ALA A 20 -3.32 -4.83 17.63
CA ALA A 20 -2.60 -6.07 17.33
C ALA A 20 -3.62 -7.21 17.15
N GLY A 21 -3.52 -7.99 16.07
CA GLY A 21 -4.50 -9.02 15.72
C GLY A 21 -5.70 -8.52 14.89
N ASP A 22 -5.87 -7.20 14.76
CA ASP A 22 -7.00 -6.64 14.01
C ASP A 22 -6.81 -6.72 12.51
N THR A 23 -7.93 -6.73 11.79
CA THR A 23 -7.97 -6.47 10.35
C THR A 23 -8.56 -5.10 10.07
N PHE A 24 -7.86 -4.30 9.24
CA PHE A 24 -8.31 -2.99 8.82
C PHE A 24 -8.13 -2.78 7.31
N ASP A 25 -8.79 -1.76 6.80
CA ASP A 25 -8.73 -1.38 5.39
C ASP A 25 -7.60 -0.37 5.16
N ALA A 26 -6.66 -0.73 4.30
CA ALA A 26 -5.72 0.20 3.70
C ALA A 26 -6.26 0.70 2.36
N ILE A 27 -6.38 2.02 2.25
CA ILE A 27 -6.84 2.71 1.05
C ILE A 27 -5.64 3.09 0.21
N ILE A 28 -5.51 2.46 -0.95
CA ILE A 28 -4.53 2.83 -1.98
C ILE A 28 -5.14 3.95 -2.79
N ARG A 29 -4.50 5.12 -2.75
CA ARG A 29 -4.99 6.36 -3.35
C ARG A 29 -4.60 6.43 -4.80
N THR A 30 -5.58 6.75 -5.65
CA THR A 30 -5.37 6.95 -7.07
C THR A 30 -5.68 8.39 -7.46
N GLU A 31 -5.11 8.85 -8.57
CA GLU A 31 -5.42 10.14 -9.17
C GLU A 31 -5.44 10.05 -10.70
N ASN A 32 -6.14 10.97 -11.36
CA ASN A 32 -6.08 11.13 -12.81
C ASN A 32 -4.65 11.39 -13.26
N TYR A 33 -4.23 10.72 -14.33
CA TYR A 33 -2.89 10.85 -14.86
C TYR A 33 -2.92 10.83 -16.39
N ILE A 34 -2.15 11.71 -17.04
CA ILE A 34 -2.22 11.89 -18.50
C ILE A 34 -1.59 10.72 -19.29
N GLN A 35 -0.86 9.82 -18.63
CA GLN A 35 -0.26 8.64 -19.24
C GLN A 35 -0.87 7.37 -18.65
N THR A 36 -0.87 6.30 -19.44
CA THR A 36 -1.22 4.97 -18.94
C THR A 36 -0.08 4.41 -18.09
N VAL A 37 -0.41 3.89 -16.92
CA VAL A 37 0.50 3.16 -16.04
C VAL A 37 -0.04 1.75 -15.86
N GLU A 38 0.82 0.73 -15.83
CA GLU A 38 0.37 -0.61 -15.48
C GLU A 38 0.86 -0.97 -14.08
N ASP A 39 -0.02 -0.77 -13.10
CA ASP A 39 0.20 -1.15 -11.72
C ASP A 39 0.00 -2.67 -11.57
N VAL A 40 1.07 -3.38 -11.26
CA VAL A 40 1.09 -4.85 -11.27
C VAL A 40 0.69 -5.40 -9.91
N SER A 41 1.39 -4.97 -8.87
CA SER A 41 1.17 -5.45 -7.50
C SER A 41 1.64 -4.44 -6.47
N ILE A 42 1.07 -4.53 -5.28
CA ILE A 42 1.53 -3.80 -4.11
C ILE A 42 1.68 -4.75 -2.94
N VAL A 43 2.75 -4.60 -2.18
CA VAL A 43 3.09 -5.43 -1.03
C VAL A 43 3.20 -4.54 0.20
N PHE A 44 2.69 -5.00 1.33
CA PHE A 44 2.66 -4.27 2.60
C PHE A 44 3.47 -5.00 3.66
N GLY A 45 4.20 -4.23 4.47
CA GLY A 45 4.87 -4.70 5.66
C GLY A 45 4.80 -3.67 6.79
N ILE A 46 5.30 -4.05 7.95
CA ILE A 46 5.35 -3.19 9.13
C ILE A 46 6.65 -3.41 9.90
N ALA A 47 7.11 -2.35 10.56
CA ALA A 47 8.13 -2.41 11.60
C ALA A 47 7.78 -1.45 12.73
N PRO A 48 8.15 -1.75 13.99
CA PRO A 48 8.26 -0.73 15.01
C PRO A 48 9.14 0.42 14.51
N SER A 49 8.83 1.67 14.89
CA SER A 49 9.49 2.84 14.29
C SER A 49 11.02 2.84 14.45
N GLU A 50 11.52 2.24 15.53
CA GLU A 50 12.96 2.08 15.81
C GLU A 50 13.68 1.07 14.88
N TYR A 51 12.94 0.21 14.19
CA TYR A 51 13.45 -0.81 13.27
C TYR A 51 13.03 -0.54 11.81
N ALA A 52 12.42 0.61 11.52
CA ALA A 52 11.99 0.96 10.17
C ALA A 52 13.13 1.61 9.37
N TYR A 53 13.42 1.07 8.18
CA TYR A 53 14.43 1.59 7.27
C TYR A 53 13.80 2.11 5.97
N PRO A 54 14.26 3.24 5.42
CA PRO A 54 13.77 3.75 4.14
C PRO A 54 13.96 2.75 2.99
N GLY A 55 12.90 2.53 2.20
CA GLY A 55 12.93 1.60 1.07
C GLY A 55 12.64 0.13 1.43
N GLU A 56 12.57 -0.20 2.72
CA GLU A 56 12.22 -1.53 3.19
C GLU A 56 10.75 -1.64 3.59
N LEU A 57 10.23 -2.87 3.61
CA LEU A 57 8.86 -3.15 4.04
C LEU A 57 8.73 -3.29 5.56
N GLY A 58 9.85 -3.46 6.27
CA GLY A 58 9.90 -3.61 7.73
C GLY A 58 10.29 -5.02 8.17
N THR A 59 9.98 -5.33 9.43
CA THR A 59 10.37 -6.59 10.09
C THR A 59 9.36 -7.71 9.87
N GLU A 60 8.11 -7.36 9.49
CA GLU A 60 7.05 -8.32 9.24
C GLU A 60 6.34 -8.02 7.91
N LEU A 61 6.10 -9.06 7.11
CA LEU A 61 5.31 -8.98 5.88
C LEU A 61 3.83 -9.22 6.21
N LEU A 62 2.95 -8.33 5.77
CA LEU A 62 1.54 -8.37 6.14
C LEU A 62 0.68 -8.99 5.03
N THR A 63 0.70 -8.38 3.85
CA THR A 63 -0.12 -8.84 2.74
C THR A 63 0.42 -8.34 1.41
N GLN A 64 -0.09 -8.92 0.33
CA GLN A 64 0.11 -8.45 -1.02
C GLN A 64 -1.22 -8.37 -1.74
N LYS A 65 -1.34 -7.42 -2.67
CA LYS A 65 -2.50 -7.29 -3.55
C LYS A 65 -2.02 -7.24 -4.99
N THR A 66 -2.48 -8.20 -5.78
CA THR A 66 -2.39 -8.10 -7.24
C THR A 66 -3.35 -7.02 -7.71
N LEU A 67 -2.85 -6.10 -8.50
CA LEU A 67 -3.64 -5.00 -9.05
C LEU A 67 -4.07 -5.37 -10.45
N GLY A 68 -3.10 -5.54 -11.36
CA GLY A 68 -3.34 -5.99 -12.72
C GLY A 68 -4.27 -5.05 -13.51
N PRO A 69 -4.74 -5.51 -14.70
CA PRO A 69 -5.53 -4.67 -15.58
C PRO A 69 -6.86 -4.18 -15.00
N GLU A 70 -7.42 -4.89 -14.00
CA GLU A 70 -8.73 -4.58 -13.40
C GLU A 70 -8.67 -3.41 -12.42
N LEU A 71 -7.53 -3.23 -11.73
CA LEU A 71 -7.36 -2.19 -10.71
C LEU A 71 -6.39 -1.09 -11.15
N SER A 72 -5.59 -1.31 -12.20
CA SER A 72 -4.73 -0.30 -12.80
C SER A 72 -5.53 0.75 -13.59
N ASN A 73 -5.03 1.99 -13.65
CA ASN A 73 -5.67 3.13 -14.33
C ASN A 73 -7.11 3.43 -13.88
N THR A 74 -7.44 3.11 -12.63
CA THR A 74 -8.73 3.44 -12.03
C THR A 74 -8.63 4.73 -11.21
N VAL A 75 -9.61 5.63 -11.36
CA VAL A 75 -9.68 6.88 -10.57
C VAL A 75 -10.30 6.62 -9.19
N SER A 76 -10.93 5.47 -9.01
CA SER A 76 -11.44 5.02 -7.72
C SER A 76 -10.31 4.50 -6.86
N ASN A 77 -10.33 4.83 -5.57
CA ASN A 77 -9.40 4.25 -4.62
C ASN A 77 -9.59 2.73 -4.53
N ILE A 78 -8.49 2.03 -4.25
CA ILE A 78 -8.47 0.57 -4.14
C ILE A 78 -8.32 0.19 -2.66
N THR A 79 -9.13 -0.76 -2.19
CA THR A 79 -9.04 -1.25 -0.81
C THR A 79 -8.22 -2.54 -0.73
N ALA A 80 -7.26 -2.57 0.19
CA ALA A 80 -6.53 -3.76 0.61
C ALA A 80 -6.84 -4.05 2.09
N LYS A 81 -7.23 -5.30 2.40
CA LYS A 81 -7.40 -5.72 3.78
C LYS A 81 -6.05 -6.12 4.36
N ILE A 82 -5.68 -5.50 5.46
CA ILE A 82 -4.43 -5.77 6.18
C ILE A 82 -4.80 -6.32 7.55
N THR A 83 -4.18 -7.45 7.91
CA THR A 83 -4.31 -8.05 9.24
C THR A 83 -2.96 -7.93 9.94
N LEU A 84 -2.94 -7.33 11.13
CA LEU A 84 -1.73 -7.33 11.96
C LEU A 84 -1.62 -8.63 12.75
N PRO A 85 -0.42 -9.21 12.87
CA PRO A 85 -0.20 -10.29 13.82
C PRO A 85 -0.58 -9.88 15.25
N ALA A 86 -1.15 -10.81 16.01
CA ALA A 86 -1.45 -10.58 17.44
C ALA A 86 -0.17 -10.37 18.28
N SER A 87 0.99 -10.76 17.74
CA SER A 87 2.31 -10.55 18.34
C SER A 87 2.91 -9.18 18.05
N THR A 88 2.27 -8.33 17.23
CA THR A 88 2.81 -7.02 16.88
C THR A 88 2.96 -6.16 18.15
N PRO A 89 4.16 -5.62 18.45
CA PRO A 89 4.38 -4.78 19.62
C PRO A 89 3.51 -3.52 19.59
N GLN A 90 3.04 -3.11 20.77
CA GLN A 90 2.36 -1.82 20.93
C GLN A 90 3.31 -0.65 20.73
N GLY A 91 2.76 0.48 20.30
CA GLY A 91 3.49 1.74 20.14
C GLY A 91 3.51 2.22 18.68
N SER A 92 4.42 3.15 18.40
CA SER A 92 4.56 3.75 17.07
C SER A 92 5.23 2.76 16.11
N SER A 93 4.55 2.46 15.01
CA SER A 93 5.04 1.58 13.95
C SER A 93 4.92 2.27 12.59
N ILE A 94 5.79 1.88 11.66
CA ILE A 94 5.74 2.33 10.27
C ILE A 94 5.16 1.20 9.43
N LEU A 95 4.01 1.45 8.83
CA LEU A 95 3.46 0.59 7.80
C LEU A 95 4.00 1.06 6.46
N ALA A 96 4.70 0.17 5.76
CA ALA A 96 5.34 0.45 4.49
C ALA A 96 4.67 -0.36 3.38
N ALA A 97 4.67 0.19 2.17
CA ALA A 97 4.23 -0.50 0.97
C ALA A 97 5.21 -0.32 -0.17
N ALA A 98 5.37 -1.35 -0.99
CA ALA A 98 6.14 -1.31 -2.23
C ALA A 98 5.21 -1.63 -3.40
N LEU A 99 5.01 -0.64 -4.27
CA LEU A 99 4.22 -0.73 -5.49
C LEU A 99 5.14 -1.04 -6.66
N TYR A 100 4.83 -2.13 -7.37
CA TYR A 100 5.47 -2.47 -8.63
C TYR A 100 4.58 -2.06 -9.80
N SER A 101 5.12 -1.20 -10.67
CA SER A 101 4.41 -0.66 -11.84
C SER A 101 5.29 -0.66 -13.08
N LEU A 102 4.67 -0.64 -14.25
CA LEU A 102 5.31 -0.54 -15.55
C LEU A 102 4.92 0.79 -16.21
N TYR A 103 5.91 1.54 -16.68
CA TYR A 103 5.72 2.86 -17.29
C TYR A 103 6.12 2.89 -18.77
N GLY A 104 5.38 3.68 -19.54
CA GLY A 104 5.69 4.02 -20.92
C GLY A 104 5.46 2.88 -21.93
N ALA A 105 5.70 3.18 -23.21
CA ALA A 105 5.41 2.28 -24.33
C ALA A 105 6.25 0.99 -24.36
N ARG A 106 7.27 0.88 -23.51
CA ARG A 106 8.18 -0.27 -23.42
C ARG A 106 8.14 -0.97 -22.06
N TYR A 107 7.13 -0.67 -21.22
CA TYR A 107 6.91 -1.33 -19.94
C TYR A 107 8.13 -1.27 -19.00
N GLY A 108 8.70 -0.07 -18.82
CA GLY A 108 9.83 0.13 -17.92
C GLY A 108 9.44 -0.17 -16.47
N PRO A 109 10.08 -1.15 -15.78
CA PRO A 109 9.72 -1.52 -14.42
C PRO A 109 10.13 -0.44 -13.43
N THR A 110 9.26 -0.14 -12.47
CA THR A 110 9.49 0.82 -11.40
C THR A 110 8.94 0.26 -10.09
N ILE A 111 9.70 0.45 -9.01
CA ILE A 111 9.25 0.22 -7.63
C ILE A 111 9.09 1.58 -6.97
N THR A 112 7.91 1.84 -6.41
CA THR A 112 7.62 3.04 -5.62
C THR A 112 7.28 2.63 -4.20
N ASN A 113 7.98 3.22 -3.23
CA ASN A 113 7.74 2.95 -1.81
C ASN A 113 6.85 4.01 -1.20
N TYR A 114 5.91 3.57 -0.37
CA TYR A 114 5.07 4.43 0.47
C TYR A 114 5.25 4.03 1.93
N ASN A 115 5.14 4.99 2.83
CA ASN A 115 5.12 4.70 4.26
C ASN A 115 4.13 5.62 4.98
N VAL A 116 3.58 5.12 6.07
CA VAL A 116 2.66 5.83 6.96
C VAL A 116 2.94 5.40 8.38
N THR A 117 2.89 6.35 9.31
CA THR A 117 3.01 6.06 10.74
C THR A 117 1.65 5.64 11.29
N VAL A 118 1.64 4.58 12.07
CA VAL A 118 0.46 4.05 12.77
C VAL A 118 0.79 3.80 14.24
N VAL A 119 -0.19 3.93 15.11
CA VAL A 119 -0.08 3.55 16.52
C VAL A 119 -0.75 2.20 16.73
N VAL A 120 0.04 1.19 17.11
CA VAL A 120 -0.48 -0.12 17.53
C VAL A 120 -0.90 -0.02 18.99
N ALA A 121 -2.18 -0.24 19.27
CA ALA A 121 -2.75 -0.19 20.60
C ALA A 121 -3.51 -1.49 20.94
N ASN A 122 -3.94 -1.66 22.18
CA ASN A 122 -4.92 -2.71 22.47
C ASN A 122 -6.30 -2.28 21.97
N THR A 123 -6.95 -3.14 21.20
CA THR A 123 -8.39 -3.07 21.03
C THR A 123 -9.04 -3.48 22.34
N THR A 124 -9.66 -2.51 23.02
CA THR A 124 -10.56 -2.76 24.17
C THR A 124 -11.82 -3.48 23.74
#